data_AF-A0A920A708-F1
#
_entry.id   AF-A0A920A708-F1
#
_cell.length_a   1.000
_cell.length_b   1.000
_cell.length_c   1.000
_cell.angle_alpha   90.00
_cell.angle_beta   90.00
_cell.angle_gamma   90.00
#
_symmetry.space_group_name_H-M   'P 1'
#
loop_
_entity.id
_entity.type
_entity.pdbx_description
1 polymer ?
#
loop_
_entity_poly.entity_id
_entity_poly.type
_entity_poly.pdbx_seq_one_letter_code
_entity_poly.pdbx_strand_id
1 'polypeptide(L)'
;MLANLYRDGNDSMGFHADDEPELGNNPVIASLSLGAERPLVFQNKDKTETKTFDQPHGSLMLMQGATQSAWKHGIRKSKKISEPRINFTFRNIITQ
;
A
#
# COMPACT_ATOMS: atom_id res chain seq x y z
N MET A 1 -7.03 -11.03 4.85
CA MET A 1 -5.63 -10.55 4.90
C MET A 1 -4.96 -10.90 3.59
N LEU A 2 -4.18 -9.98 3.02
CA LEU A 2 -3.36 -10.20 1.83
C LEU A 2 -1.87 -10.06 2.23
N ALA A 3 -1.00 -10.95 1.73
CA ALA A 3 0.44 -10.86 1.93
C ALA A 3 1.14 -10.64 0.58
N ASN A 4 1.97 -9.60 0.50
CA ASN A 4 2.75 -9.26 -0.69
C ASN A 4 4.24 -9.39 -0.38
N LEU A 5 4.93 -10.33 -1.03
CA LEU A 5 6.38 -10.45 -0.99
C LEU A 5 6.99 -9.70 -2.19
N TYR A 6 7.87 -8.75 -1.89
CA TYR A 6 8.75 -8.10 -2.85
C TYR A 6 10.14 -8.68 -2.63
N ARG A 7 10.62 -9.51 -3.56
CA ARG A 7 11.88 -10.26 -3.41
C ARG A 7 13.09 -9.34 -3.41
N ASP A 8 12.99 -8.26 -4.18
CA ASP A 8 13.99 -7.21 -4.33
C ASP A 8 13.31 -5.91 -4.82
N GLY A 9 14.12 -4.95 -5.25
CA GLY A 9 13.67 -3.71 -5.85
C GLY A 9 13.11 -3.80 -7.27
N ASN A 10 13.15 -4.95 -7.93
CA ASN A 10 12.53 -5.16 -9.26
C ASN A 10 11.04 -5.47 -9.16
N ASP A 11 10.60 -6.02 -8.02
CA ASP A 11 9.18 -6.19 -7.72
C ASP A 11 8.52 -4.83 -7.40
N SER A 12 7.27 -4.68 -7.84
CA SER A 12 6.53 -3.42 -7.74
C SER A 12 5.03 -3.67 -7.66
N MET A 13 4.29 -2.70 -7.17
CA MET A 13 2.83 -2.67 -7.22
C MET A 13 2.39 -1.38 -7.93
N GLY A 14 1.61 -1.52 -9.01
CA GLY A 14 1.09 -0.39 -9.76
C GLY A 14 0.16 0.48 -8.91
N PHE A 15 -0.11 1.71 -9.36
CA PHE A 15 -1.05 2.60 -8.68
C PHE A 15 -2.47 2.01 -8.70
N HIS A 16 -3.00 1.69 -7.51
CA HIS A 16 -4.34 1.15 -7.30
C HIS A 16 -4.97 1.79 -6.05
N ALA A 17 -6.28 1.59 -5.87
CA ALA A 17 -6.97 1.83 -4.61
C ALA A 17 -7.55 0.50 -4.16
N ASP A 18 -7.67 0.31 -2.85
CA ASP A 18 -8.41 -0.82 -2.28
C ASP A 18 -9.89 -0.41 -2.21
N ASP A 19 -10.57 -0.43 -3.35
CA ASP A 19 -11.97 -0.01 -3.53
C ASP A 19 -12.91 -1.16 -3.96
N GLU A 20 -12.54 -2.39 -3.62
CA GLU A 20 -13.37 -3.57 -3.85
C GLU A 20 -14.71 -3.48 -3.08
N PRO A 21 -15.86 -3.83 -3.69
CA PRO A 21 -17.18 -3.71 -3.06
C PRO A 21 -17.30 -4.42 -1.71
N GLU A 22 -16.58 -5.53 -1.52
CA GLU A 22 -16.58 -6.33 -0.30
C GLU A 22 -15.89 -5.62 0.89
N LEU A 23 -15.24 -4.48 0.67
CA LEU A 23 -14.64 -3.64 1.71
C LEU A 23 -15.61 -2.57 2.25
N GLY A 24 -16.75 -2.36 1.57
CA GLY A 24 -17.72 -1.31 1.90
C GLY A 24 -17.19 0.10 1.68
N ASN A 25 -17.90 1.09 2.23
CA ASN A 25 -17.56 2.50 2.07
C ASN A 25 -16.47 2.93 3.06
N ASN A 26 -15.45 3.63 2.57
CA ASN A 26 -14.33 4.17 3.37
C ASN A 26 -13.68 3.11 4.27
N PRO A 27 -13.13 2.02 3.69
CA PRO A 27 -12.57 0.94 4.47
C PRO A 27 -11.37 1.40 5.30
N VAL A 28 -11.23 0.80 6.48
CA VAL A 28 -10.03 0.93 7.31
C VAL A 28 -9.08 -0.20 6.93
N ILE A 29 -7.89 0.17 6.46
CA ILE A 29 -6.87 -0.77 5.98
C ILE A 29 -5.58 -0.53 6.75
N ALA A 30 -5.07 -1.60 7.36
CA ALA A 30 -3.81 -1.56 8.07
C ALA A 30 -2.72 -2.31 7.27
N SER A 31 -1.62 -1.63 6.96
CA SER A 31 -0.51 -2.17 6.19
C SER A 31 0.74 -2.28 7.05
N LEU A 32 1.14 -3.50 7.38
CA LEU A 32 2.36 -3.80 8.16
C LEU A 32 3.50 -4.17 7.20
N SER A 33 4.62 -3.46 7.32
CA SER A 33 5.82 -3.70 6.49
C SER A 33 6.93 -4.35 7.31
N LEU A 34 7.51 -5.44 6.82
CA LEU A 34 8.68 -6.10 7.41
C LEU A 34 9.74 -6.34 6.34
N GLY A 35 11.00 -6.13 6.71
CA GLY A 35 12.16 -6.32 5.82
C GLY A 35 12.66 -5.00 5.25
N ALA A 36 13.09 -5.01 4.00
CA ALA A 36 13.65 -3.83 3.33
C ALA A 36 12.65 -2.67 3.28
N GLU A 37 13.14 -1.46 3.55
CA GLU A 37 12.33 -0.25 3.44
C GLU A 37 11.94 0.02 1.99
N ARG A 38 10.66 0.36 1.75
CA ARG A 38 10.17 0.76 0.44
C ARG A 38 9.25 1.98 0.54
N PRO A 39 9.48 3.04 -0.26
CA PRO A 39 8.58 4.18 -0.28
C PRO A 39 7.22 3.78 -0.88
N LEU A 40 6.16 3.99 -0.09
CA LEU A 40 4.78 3.89 -0.54
C LEU A 40 4.34 5.25 -1.09
N VAL A 41 4.03 5.28 -2.38
CA VAL A 41 3.68 6.51 -3.09
C VAL A 41 2.17 6.59 -3.22
N PHE A 42 1.57 7.68 -2.77
CA PHE A 42 0.19 8.05 -2.97
C PHE A 42 0.10 9.13 -4.05
N GLN A 43 -0.77 8.94 -5.03
CA GLN A 43 -1.12 9.92 -6.05
C GLN A 43 -2.63 10.14 -5.97
N ASN A 44 -3.08 11.38 -5.86
CA ASN A 44 -4.52 11.65 -5.88
C ASN A 44 -5.11 11.31 -7.26
N LYS A 45 -6.40 10.98 -7.31
CA LYS A 45 -7.01 10.45 -8.55
C LYS A 45 -7.03 11.46 -9.71
N ASP A 46 -6.98 12.75 -9.43
CA ASP A 46 -6.84 13.82 -10.43
C ASP A 46 -5.38 14.07 -10.89
N LYS A 47 -4.40 13.41 -10.25
CA LYS A 47 -2.96 13.46 -10.54
C LYS A 47 -2.29 14.83 -10.30
N THR A 48 -2.89 15.69 -9.49
CA THR A 48 -2.33 17.00 -9.15
C THR A 48 -1.36 16.96 -7.97
N GLU A 49 -1.44 15.93 -7.13
CA GLU A 49 -0.65 15.79 -5.90
C GLU A 49 -0.05 14.38 -5.79
N THR A 50 1.17 14.30 -5.28
CA THR A 50 1.83 13.05 -4.94
C THR A 50 2.50 13.15 -3.58
N LYS A 51 2.22 12.18 -2.71
CA LYS A 51 2.82 12.05 -1.37
C LYS A 51 3.59 10.74 -1.31
N THR A 52 4.72 10.73 -0.62
CA THR A 52 5.54 9.53 -0.44
C THR A 52 5.76 9.32 1.04
N PHE A 53 5.58 8.08 1.50
CA PHE A 53 5.81 7.69 2.88
C PHE A 53 6.76 6.49 2.89
N ASP A 54 7.90 6.62 3.55
CA ASP A 54 8.80 5.51 3.75
C ASP A 54 8.16 4.49 4.69
N GLN A 55 8.42 3.20 4.44
CA GLN A 55 7.86 2.08 5.19
C GLN A 55 9.00 1.26 5.79
N PRO A 56 9.61 1.73 6.90
CA PRO A 56 10.70 1.03 7.55
C PRO A 56 10.25 -0.32 8.13
N HIS A 57 11.21 -1.18 8.45
CA HIS A 57 10.93 -2.46 9.10
C HIS A 57 10.09 -2.26 10.37
N GLY A 58 8.96 -2.98 10.46
CA GLY A 58 8.05 -2.94 11.60
C GLY A 58 7.03 -1.80 11.57
N SER A 59 7.02 -0.97 10.52
CA SER A 59 6.07 0.14 10.42
C SER A 59 4.65 -0.34 10.09
N LEU A 60 3.65 0.28 10.75
CA LEU A 60 2.24 0.13 10.44
C LEU A 60 1.69 1.42 9.83
N MET A 61 1.14 1.34 8.62
CA MET A 61 0.40 2.42 7.96
C MET A 61 -1.10 2.17 8.06
N LEU A 62 -1.87 3.12 8.58
CA LEU A 62 -3.32 3.07 8.62
C LEU A 62 -3.92 3.99 7.54
N MET A 63 -4.65 3.41 6.60
CA MET A 63 -5.43 4.14 5.60
C MET A 63 -6.90 4.11 6.02
N GLN A 64 -7.52 5.28 6.15
CA GLN A 64 -8.89 5.41 6.65
C GLN A 64 -9.59 6.65 6.10
N GLY A 65 -10.92 6.69 6.18
CA GLY A 65 -11.71 7.80 5.62
C GLY A 65 -11.63 7.80 4.09
N ALA A 66 -11.42 8.98 3.50
CA ALA A 66 -11.47 9.16 2.05
C ALA A 66 -10.21 8.68 1.29
N THR A 67 -9.29 7.92 1.92
CA THR A 67 -8.03 7.53 1.28
C THR A 67 -8.27 6.75 -0.02
N GLN A 68 -9.07 5.68 0.01
CA GLN A 68 -9.27 4.84 -1.19
C GLN A 68 -10.16 5.50 -2.25
N SER A 69 -11.05 6.41 -1.83
CA SER A 69 -11.90 7.17 -2.76
C SER A 69 -11.14 8.31 -3.45
N ALA A 70 -10.19 8.97 -2.78
CA ALA A 70 -9.46 10.12 -3.32
C ALA A 70 -8.05 9.82 -3.84
N TRP A 71 -7.42 8.72 -3.42
CA TRP A 71 -6.02 8.41 -3.72
C TRP A 71 -5.84 7.02 -4.33
N LYS A 72 -4.80 6.89 -5.17
CA LYS A 72 -4.20 5.62 -5.54
C LYS A 72 -2.83 5.52 -4.89
N HIS A 73 -2.41 4.31 -4.54
CA HIS A 73 -1.11 4.04 -3.94
C HIS A 73 -0.36 2.93 -4.67
N GLY A 74 0.96 2.93 -4.55
CA GLY A 74 1.81 1.94 -5.21
C GLY A 74 3.24 1.92 -4.69
N ILE A 75 3.95 0.85 -5.01
CA ILE A 75 5.37 0.65 -4.68
C ILE A 75 6.16 0.64 -5.99
N ARG A 76 7.08 1.60 -6.16
CA ARG A 76 7.90 1.72 -7.37
C ARG A 76 9.09 0.77 -7.34
N LYS A 77 9.59 0.42 -8.52
CA LYS A 77 10.86 -0.30 -8.68
C LYS A 77 12.04 0.57 -8.23
N SER A 78 13.08 -0.05 -7.66
CA SER A 78 14.31 0.61 -7.26
C SER A 78 15.49 -0.35 -7.43
N LYS A 79 16.42 -0.05 -8.35
CA LYS A 79 17.62 -0.89 -8.53
C LYS A 79 18.58 -0.88 -7.32
N LYS A 80 18.35 -0.01 -6.34
CA LYS A 80 19.19 0.15 -5.15
C LYS A 80 18.85 -0.82 -4.01
N ILE A 81 17.76 -1.57 -4.13
CA ILE A 81 17.23 -2.42 -3.06
C ILE A 81 17.37 -3.87 -3.51
N SER A 82 18.17 -4.64 -2.78
CA SER A 82 18.46 -6.04 -3.07
C SER A 82 17.83 -7.01 -2.06
N GLU A 83 17.37 -6.48 -0.93
CA GLU A 83 16.81 -7.22 0.18
C GLU A 83 15.28 -7.33 0.07
N PRO A 84 14.69 -8.44 0.55
CA PRO A 84 13.26 -8.66 0.45
C PRO A 84 12.46 -7.82 1.45
N ARG A 85 11.21 -7.52 1.07
CA ARG A 85 10.18 -6.93 1.92
C ARG A 85 8.91 -7.77 1.85
N ILE A 86 8.30 -8.08 2.99
CA ILE A 86 6.95 -8.61 3.05
C ILE A 86 6.00 -7.54 3.63
N ASN A 87 4.82 -7.43 3.03
CA ASN A 87 3.76 -6.54 3.48
C ASN A 87 2.49 -7.31 3.76
N PHE A 88 1.95 -7.16 4.96
CA PHE A 88 0.64 -7.69 5.32
C PHE A 88 -0.39 -6.56 5.27
N THR A 89 -1.38 -6.71 4.38
CA THR A 89 -2.51 -5.80 4.29
C THR A 89 -3.71 -6.45 4.97
N PHE A 90 -4.12 -5.87 6.10
CA PHE A 90 -5.30 -6.25 6.86
C PHE A 90 -6.48 -5.38 6.42
N ARG A 91 -7.60 -6.04 6.12
CA ARG A 91 -8.84 -5.43 5.66
C ARG A 91 -9.99 -6.15 6.36
N ASN A 92 -11.07 -5.43 6.63
CA ASN A 92 -12.32 -6.03 7.06
C ASN A 92 -13.17 -6.36 5.82
N ILE A 93 -13.57 -7.62 5.66
CA ILE A 93 -14.43 -8.05 4.55
C ILE A 93 -15.86 -8.06 5.07
N ILE A 94 -16.70 -7.23 4.47
CA ILE A 94 -18.13 -7.16 4.76
C ILE A 94 -18.81 -8.11 3.76
N THR A 95 -18.88 -9.40 4.11
CA THR A 95 -19.77 -10.34 3.41
C THR A 95 -21.22 -9.88 3.59
N GLN A 96 -21.94 -9.70 2.48
CA GLN A 96 -23.41 -9.56 2.50
C GLN A 96 -24.07 -10.89 2.86
#